data_AF-A0A6J2PTK7-F1
#
_entry.id   AF-A0A6J2PTK7-F1
#
_cell.length_a   1.000
_cell.length_b   1.000
_cell.length_c   1.000
_cell.angle_alpha   90.00
_cell.angle_beta   90.00
_cell.angle_gamma   90.00
#
_symmetry.space_group_name_H-M   'P 1'
#
loop_
_entity.id
_entity.type
_entity.pdbx_description
1 polymer ?
#
loop_
_entity_poly.entity_id
_entity_poly.type
_entity_poly.pdbx_seq_one_letter_code
_entity_poly.pdbx_strand_id
1 'polypeptide(L)'
;MCRPTAAVFAVLTACLCVERLCAAGRSQQLNYRPVIGVLAQENFPGDQFARGSSYIAASYVKYLEGAGARVVPIRINRTQGEYADTFSSINGLLLPGGDVDLQTSQFSRAAKIFYDFALKANDAGDYFPIWGTCQGFQQLSVLTANKNLLTLTDTKAVALPLTLTPAQSSRLFRSFPKDLLQSLAEENITSNFHKWSLSMQNYSRNAKLKRFYKVLSTNNDGKKEFISTMEAYRYPFYAVQWHPEKSPFEWIDKPGMTHSTTAIKACFYTSSFFVSEAMKNHHQFSSPVEEEQALIYNFSPVYRGIHAIFVQNYYFD
;
A
#
# COMPACT_ATOMS: atom_id res chain seq x y z
N MET A 1 22.40 -78.13 33.38
CA MET A 1 22.07 -77.20 34.49
C MET A 1 22.43 -75.79 34.05
N CYS A 2 21.52 -74.83 34.27
CA CYS A 2 21.67 -73.38 34.15
C CYS A 2 21.74 -72.74 32.74
N ARG A 3 20.53 -72.34 32.29
CA ARG A 3 20.07 -71.15 31.53
C ARG A 3 20.67 -70.82 30.15
N PRO A 4 19.80 -70.71 29.11
CA PRO A 4 19.97 -69.73 28.05
C PRO A 4 19.13 -68.47 28.34
N THR A 5 19.80 -67.33 28.28
CA THR A 5 19.25 -65.99 28.11
C THR A 5 18.64 -65.85 26.72
N ALA A 6 17.35 -65.52 26.63
CA ALA A 6 16.78 -64.92 25.43
C ALA A 6 15.47 -64.20 25.76
N ALA A 7 15.26 -63.10 25.04
CA ALA A 7 14.00 -62.38 24.84
C ALA A 7 13.49 -61.51 25.99
N VAL A 8 13.90 -60.24 25.99
CA VAL A 8 12.96 -59.09 25.98
C VAL A 8 13.72 -57.92 25.33
N PHE A 9 13.32 -57.45 24.14
CA PHE A 9 13.44 -56.04 23.71
C PHE A 9 12.94 -55.89 22.26
N ALA A 10 11.63 -55.83 22.11
CA ALA A 10 10.90 -55.20 21.02
C ALA A 10 9.47 -55.15 21.56
N VAL A 11 8.92 -54.01 21.96
CA VAL A 11 8.12 -53.13 21.11
C VAL A 11 7.91 -51.87 21.96
N LEU A 12 8.55 -50.74 21.64
CA LEU A 12 8.18 -49.43 22.21
C LEU A 12 8.82 -48.27 21.44
N THR A 13 8.82 -48.31 20.11
CA THR A 13 9.23 -47.16 19.27
C THR A 13 8.45 -47.14 17.95
N ALA A 14 7.12 -47.09 18.02
CA ALA A 14 6.27 -46.88 16.84
C ALA A 14 5.10 -45.89 17.04
N CYS A 15 5.01 -45.19 18.19
CA CYS A 15 3.91 -44.26 18.46
C CYS A 15 4.33 -42.78 18.58
N LEU A 16 5.58 -42.41 18.30
CA LEU A 16 6.04 -41.01 18.36
C LEU A 16 6.39 -40.39 16.99
N CYS A 17 6.18 -41.13 15.89
CA CYS A 17 6.44 -40.64 14.53
C CYS A 17 5.18 -40.35 13.70
N VAL A 18 3.97 -40.46 14.29
CA VAL A 18 2.70 -40.25 13.56
C VAL A 18 2.09 -38.86 13.80
N GLU A 19 2.54 -38.10 14.81
CA GLU A 19 2.00 -36.75 15.08
C GLU A 19 2.74 -35.59 14.39
N ARG A 20 3.78 -35.86 13.59
CA ARG A 20 4.57 -34.79 12.94
C ARG A 20 4.44 -34.68 11.41
N LEU A 21 3.48 -35.39 10.81
CA LEU A 21 3.30 -35.40 9.35
C LEU A 21 1.86 -35.08 8.93
N CYS A 22 1.22 -34.10 9.59
CA CYS A 22 -0.04 -33.48 9.12
C CYS A 22 -0.04 -31.96 9.35
N ALA A 23 1.03 -31.27 8.95
CA ALA A 23 1.01 -29.82 8.69
C ALA A 23 1.09 -29.53 7.19
N ALA A 24 0.60 -30.45 6.36
CA ALA A 24 0.44 -30.26 4.93
C ALA A 24 -0.72 -29.28 4.69
N GLY A 25 -0.36 -28.01 4.48
CA GLY A 25 -1.15 -27.00 3.78
C GLY A 25 -2.62 -26.89 4.17
N ARG A 26 -2.93 -26.23 5.30
CA ARG A 26 -4.16 -25.43 5.32
C ARG A 26 -3.98 -24.38 4.22
N SER A 27 -4.68 -24.52 3.09
CA SER A 27 -4.85 -23.39 2.19
C SER A 27 -5.49 -22.30 3.04
N GLN A 28 -4.78 -21.20 3.26
CA GLN A 28 -5.36 -20.08 3.95
C GLN A 28 -6.52 -19.61 3.07
N GLN A 29 -7.75 -19.76 3.56
CA GLN A 29 -8.93 -19.37 2.82
C GLN A 29 -8.82 -17.87 2.55
N LEU A 30 -8.89 -17.47 1.28
CA LEU A 30 -8.83 -16.05 0.93
C LEU A 30 -10.20 -15.40 1.13
N ASN A 31 -10.20 -14.14 1.57
CA ASN A 31 -11.38 -13.28 1.56
C ASN A 31 -11.57 -12.67 0.16
N TYR A 32 -12.51 -13.20 -0.62
CA TYR A 32 -12.80 -12.71 -1.98
C TYR A 32 -13.70 -11.46 -2.04
N ARG A 33 -14.02 -10.84 -0.90
CA ARG A 33 -14.79 -9.60 -0.82
C ARG A 33 -14.05 -8.49 -0.07
N PRO A 34 -12.75 -8.25 -0.35
CA PRO A 34 -11.94 -7.36 0.47
C PRO A 34 -12.48 -5.92 0.42
N VAL A 35 -12.46 -5.26 1.57
CA VAL A 35 -12.77 -3.85 1.76
C VAL A 35 -11.49 -3.12 2.15
N ILE A 36 -11.06 -2.13 1.37
CA ILE A 36 -9.82 -1.41 1.62
C ILE A 36 -10.14 0.03 2.01
N GLY A 37 -9.54 0.49 3.11
CA GLY A 37 -9.62 1.88 3.54
C GLY A 37 -8.76 2.77 2.64
N VAL A 38 -9.27 3.94 2.25
CA VAL A 38 -8.46 5.02 1.63
C VAL A 38 -8.45 6.20 2.57
N LEU A 39 -7.27 6.63 3.01
CA LEU A 39 -7.15 7.74 3.96
C LEU A 39 -7.45 9.09 3.29
N ALA A 40 -8.46 9.79 3.80
CA ALA A 40 -8.74 11.17 3.44
C ALA A 40 -7.63 12.11 3.95
N GLN A 41 -7.53 13.28 3.35
CA GLN A 41 -6.58 14.31 3.76
C GLN A 41 -7.26 15.67 3.73
N GLU A 42 -6.68 16.67 4.39
CA GLU A 42 -7.19 18.03 4.42
C GLU A 42 -7.40 18.59 3.00
N ASN A 43 -8.44 19.40 2.83
CA ASN A 43 -8.70 20.09 1.57
C ASN A 43 -7.56 21.01 1.16
N PHE A 44 -7.38 21.22 -0.15
CA PHE A 44 -6.43 22.20 -0.65
C PHE A 44 -6.79 23.61 -0.14
N PRO A 45 -5.79 24.43 0.26
CA PRO A 45 -6.04 25.82 0.59
C PRO A 45 -6.74 26.55 -0.57
N GLY A 46 -7.89 27.18 -0.28
CA GLY A 46 -8.66 27.93 -1.29
C GLY A 46 -9.49 27.07 -2.24
N ASP A 47 -9.70 25.78 -1.93
CA ASP A 47 -10.56 24.91 -2.73
C ASP A 47 -12.04 25.34 -2.70
N GLN A 48 -12.49 26.00 -3.77
CA GLN A 48 -13.86 26.49 -3.91
C GLN A 48 -14.92 25.37 -4.02
N PHE A 49 -14.50 24.12 -4.27
CA PHE A 49 -15.40 22.98 -4.36
C PHE A 49 -15.48 22.17 -3.07
N ALA A 50 -14.63 22.49 -2.08
CA ALA A 50 -14.53 21.75 -0.84
C ALA A 50 -15.88 21.66 -0.13
N ARG A 51 -16.20 20.46 0.36
CA ARG A 51 -17.32 20.21 1.28
C ARG A 51 -16.73 19.56 2.53
N GLY A 52 -16.92 20.17 3.69
CA GLY A 52 -16.30 19.70 4.92
C GLY A 52 -14.79 19.90 4.99
N SER A 53 -14.12 19.04 5.76
CA SER A 53 -12.73 19.25 6.19
C SER A 53 -11.69 18.49 5.35
N SER A 54 -12.11 17.50 4.57
CA SER A 54 -11.19 16.58 3.90
C SER A 54 -11.69 16.06 2.56
N TYR A 55 -10.78 15.48 1.78
CA TYR A 55 -11.09 14.86 0.50
C TYR A 55 -10.32 13.56 0.24
N ILE A 56 -10.82 12.80 -0.72
CA ILE A 56 -10.13 11.69 -1.40
C ILE A 56 -10.29 11.91 -2.91
N ALA A 57 -9.19 11.88 -3.65
CA ALA A 57 -9.26 11.90 -5.11
C ALA A 57 -9.88 10.59 -5.63
N ALA A 58 -10.85 10.71 -6.54
CA ALA A 58 -11.64 9.57 -7.00
C ALA A 58 -10.81 8.51 -7.75
N SER A 59 -9.65 8.89 -8.30
CA SER A 59 -8.71 7.95 -8.94
C SER A 59 -8.23 6.85 -8.00
N TYR A 60 -8.02 7.12 -6.70
CA TYR A 60 -7.65 6.07 -5.73
C TYR A 60 -8.78 5.08 -5.46
N VAL A 61 -10.03 5.55 -5.50
CA VAL A 61 -11.21 4.67 -5.37
C VAL A 61 -11.29 3.76 -6.60
N LYS A 62 -11.27 4.34 -7.81
CA LYS A 62 -11.30 3.62 -9.09
C LYS A 62 -10.13 2.64 -9.22
N TYR A 63 -8.95 3.00 -8.71
CA TYR A 63 -7.76 2.15 -8.68
C TYR A 63 -7.99 0.83 -7.95
N LEU A 64 -8.62 0.87 -6.78
CA LEU A 64 -8.90 -0.31 -5.97
C LEU A 64 -10.11 -1.10 -6.52
N GLU A 65 -11.18 -0.41 -6.90
CA GLU A 65 -12.38 -1.04 -7.46
C GLU A 65 -12.10 -1.73 -8.80
N GLY A 66 -11.26 -1.13 -9.64
CA GLY A 66 -10.82 -1.73 -10.90
C GLY A 66 -10.04 -3.04 -10.74
N ALA A 67 -9.59 -3.36 -9.52
CA ALA A 67 -8.93 -4.62 -9.17
C ALA A 67 -9.82 -5.55 -8.32
N GLY A 68 -11.08 -5.20 -8.06
CA GLY A 68 -12.05 -6.06 -7.37
C GLY A 68 -12.12 -5.90 -5.85
N ALA A 69 -11.68 -4.77 -5.29
CA ALA A 69 -11.94 -4.41 -3.90
C ALA A 69 -13.09 -3.40 -3.78
N ARG A 70 -13.73 -3.37 -2.61
CA ARG A 70 -14.62 -2.26 -2.22
C ARG A 70 -13.85 -1.26 -1.38
N VAL A 71 -14.31 -0.02 -1.33
CA VAL A 71 -13.58 1.06 -0.66
C VAL A 71 -14.39 1.66 0.49
N VAL A 72 -13.69 1.95 1.60
CA VAL A 72 -14.19 2.75 2.72
C VAL A 72 -13.35 4.02 2.82
N PRO A 73 -13.96 5.22 2.82
CA PRO A 73 -13.23 6.44 3.08
C PRO A 73 -12.86 6.53 4.57
N ILE A 74 -11.57 6.52 4.87
CA ILE A 74 -11.07 6.72 6.23
C ILE A 74 -10.97 8.23 6.47
N ARG A 75 -11.99 8.79 7.13
CA ARG A 75 -12.05 10.23 7.44
C ARG A 75 -10.94 10.63 8.41
N ILE A 76 -10.43 11.84 8.24
CA ILE A 76 -9.57 12.47 9.26
C ILE A 76 -10.44 12.93 10.45
N ASN A 77 -9.80 13.41 11.52
CA ASN A 77 -10.48 13.94 12.72
C ASN A 77 -11.31 12.91 13.52
N ARG A 78 -11.03 11.61 13.42
CA ARG A 78 -11.65 10.59 14.28
C ARG A 78 -10.84 10.31 15.53
N THR A 79 -11.51 9.73 16.52
CA THR A 79 -10.89 9.23 17.74
C THR A 79 -10.07 7.96 17.45
N GLN A 80 -9.16 7.61 18.36
CA GLN A 80 -8.41 6.36 18.23
C GLN A 80 -9.31 5.12 18.31
N GLY A 81 -10.42 5.18 19.06
CA GLY A 81 -11.42 4.12 19.16
C GLY A 81 -12.13 3.88 17.84
N GLU A 82 -12.67 4.94 17.21
CA GLU A 82 -13.30 4.85 15.90
C GLU A 82 -12.33 4.29 14.83
N TYR A 83 -11.04 4.67 14.89
CA TYR A 83 -10.03 4.08 14.01
C TYR A 83 -9.74 2.62 14.30
N ALA A 84 -9.80 2.18 15.56
CA ALA A 84 -9.64 0.78 15.91
C ALA A 84 -10.80 -0.06 15.37
N ASP A 85 -12.05 0.41 15.53
CA ASP A 85 -13.25 -0.25 15.02
C ASP A 85 -13.20 -0.38 13.49
N THR A 86 -12.78 0.70 12.82
CA THR A 86 -12.59 0.70 11.36
C THR A 86 -11.48 -0.25 10.95
N PHE A 87 -10.33 -0.24 11.66
CA PHE A 87 -9.20 -1.13 11.38
C PHE A 87 -9.60 -2.60 11.44
N SER A 88 -10.36 -3.02 12.46
CA SER A 88 -10.84 -4.41 12.58
C SER A 88 -11.86 -4.82 11.52
N SER A 89 -12.43 -3.86 10.80
CA SER A 89 -13.49 -4.08 9.82
C SER A 89 -13.00 -4.14 8.37
N ILE A 90 -11.87 -3.49 8.08
CA ILE A 90 -11.31 -3.40 6.72
C ILE A 90 -10.12 -4.35 6.55
N ASN A 91 -9.79 -4.70 5.31
CA ASN A 91 -8.78 -5.70 4.98
C ASN A 91 -7.43 -5.11 4.55
N GLY A 92 -7.28 -3.80 4.54
CA GLY A 92 -6.04 -3.10 4.17
C GLY A 92 -6.23 -1.59 4.15
N LEU A 93 -5.11 -0.86 4.06
CA LEU A 93 -5.12 0.60 4.01
C LEU A 93 -4.27 1.15 2.87
N LEU A 94 -4.85 2.07 2.10
CA LEU A 94 -4.15 2.90 1.13
C LEU A 94 -3.97 4.32 1.68
N LEU A 95 -2.71 4.77 1.74
CA LEU A 95 -2.30 6.14 1.98
C LEU A 95 -2.08 6.83 0.61
N PRO A 96 -2.99 7.69 0.17
CA PRO A 96 -2.87 8.35 -1.13
C PRO A 96 -1.74 9.38 -1.16
N GLY A 97 -1.45 9.88 -2.36
CA GLY A 97 -0.65 11.08 -2.54
C GLY A 97 -1.40 12.35 -2.16
N GLY A 98 -0.68 13.46 -2.04
CA GLY A 98 -1.20 14.70 -1.44
C GLY A 98 -0.12 15.77 -1.30
N ASP A 99 -0.44 16.84 -0.56
CA ASP A 99 0.50 17.91 -0.20
C ASP A 99 0.30 18.42 1.24
N VAL A 100 -0.11 17.56 2.17
CA VAL A 100 -0.30 17.93 3.60
C VAL A 100 0.95 17.61 4.44
N ASP A 101 1.11 18.27 5.59
CA ASP A 101 2.31 18.14 6.42
C ASP A 101 2.50 16.71 6.97
N LEU A 102 3.67 16.12 6.78
CA LEU A 102 3.95 14.73 7.15
C LEU A 102 4.09 14.48 8.67
N GLN A 103 4.03 15.51 9.50
CA GLN A 103 4.22 15.42 10.94
C GLN A 103 3.04 16.00 11.74
N THR A 104 2.42 17.07 11.25
CA THR A 104 1.39 17.81 12.01
C THR A 104 -0.01 17.70 11.42
N SER A 105 -0.17 17.16 10.20
CA SER A 105 -1.51 16.97 9.61
C SER A 105 -2.31 15.89 10.33
N GLN A 106 -3.63 15.98 10.21
CA GLN A 106 -4.55 14.96 10.65
C GLN A 106 -4.44 13.69 9.79
N PHE A 107 -4.04 13.83 8.52
CA PHE A 107 -3.59 12.70 7.70
C PHE A 107 -2.43 11.96 8.36
N SER A 108 -1.37 12.65 8.78
CA SER A 108 -0.20 12.04 9.41
C SER A 108 -0.55 11.37 10.75
N ARG A 109 -1.39 12.04 11.55
CA ARG A 109 -1.93 11.47 12.80
C ARG A 109 -2.68 10.15 12.56
N ALA A 110 -3.63 10.14 11.63
CA ALA A 110 -4.41 8.95 11.31
C ALA A 110 -3.53 7.85 10.69
N ALA A 111 -2.64 8.19 9.75
CA ALA A 111 -1.70 7.26 9.15
C ALA A 111 -0.80 6.60 10.20
N LYS A 112 -0.33 7.35 11.21
CA LYS A 112 0.45 6.80 12.32
C LYS A 112 -0.37 5.79 13.14
N ILE A 113 -1.62 6.10 13.46
CA ILE A 113 -2.50 5.22 14.24
C ILE A 113 -2.68 3.87 13.52
N PHE A 114 -3.05 3.91 12.23
CA PHE A 114 -3.22 2.69 11.44
C PHE A 114 -1.91 1.94 11.21
N TYR A 115 -0.78 2.64 11.02
CA TYR A 115 0.54 2.02 10.91
C TYR A 115 0.90 1.24 12.18
N ASP A 116 0.64 1.83 13.36
CA ASP A 116 0.86 1.17 14.65
C ASP A 116 -0.07 -0.03 14.86
N PHE A 117 -1.34 0.06 14.42
CA PHE A 117 -2.27 -1.08 14.43
C PHE A 117 -1.81 -2.20 13.51
N ALA A 118 -1.41 -1.87 12.28
CA ALA A 118 -0.95 -2.86 11.31
C ALA A 118 0.34 -3.55 11.77
N LEU A 119 1.29 -2.82 12.36
CA LEU A 119 2.48 -3.44 12.95
C LEU A 119 2.11 -4.48 14.03
N LYS A 120 1.25 -4.09 14.97
CA LYS A 120 0.79 -4.97 16.06
C LYS A 120 0.03 -6.19 15.55
N ALA A 121 -0.88 -6.00 14.60
CA ALA A 121 -1.65 -7.07 13.97
C ALA A 121 -0.70 -8.07 13.30
N ASN A 122 0.19 -7.58 12.43
CA ASN A 122 1.12 -8.45 11.71
C ASN A 122 2.10 -9.17 12.66
N ASP A 123 2.57 -8.51 13.72
CA ASP A 123 3.40 -9.15 14.76
C ASP A 123 2.64 -10.25 15.52
N ALA A 124 1.32 -10.12 15.66
CA ALA A 124 0.43 -11.13 16.23
C ALA A 124 -0.03 -12.20 15.21
N GLY A 125 0.45 -12.15 13.97
CA GLY A 125 0.08 -13.09 12.90
C GLY A 125 -1.22 -12.73 12.15
N ASP A 126 -1.79 -11.56 12.42
CA ASP A 126 -2.96 -11.02 11.74
C ASP A 126 -2.53 -10.11 10.58
N TYR A 127 -2.70 -10.60 9.35
CA TYR A 127 -2.06 -10.04 8.17
C TYR A 127 -2.74 -8.76 7.67
N PHE A 128 -2.16 -7.57 7.89
CA PHE A 128 -2.79 -6.32 7.45
C PHE A 128 -1.88 -5.52 6.50
N PRO A 129 -2.19 -5.42 5.19
CA PRO A 129 -1.36 -4.72 4.23
C PRO A 129 -1.59 -3.19 4.22
N ILE A 130 -0.51 -2.45 4.00
CA ILE A 130 -0.54 -0.99 3.78
C ILE A 130 0.09 -0.66 2.43
N TRP A 131 -0.56 0.19 1.65
CA TRP A 131 -0.04 0.78 0.43
C TRP A 131 0.17 2.28 0.59
N GLY A 132 1.34 2.80 0.20
CA GLY A 132 1.61 4.23 0.16
C GLY A 132 1.91 4.73 -1.25
N THR A 133 1.14 5.69 -1.75
CA THR A 133 1.41 6.37 -3.03
C THR A 133 1.90 7.79 -2.79
N CYS A 134 3.03 8.18 -3.39
CA CYS A 134 3.58 9.53 -3.34
C CYS A 134 3.71 10.11 -1.91
N GLN A 135 2.80 10.96 -1.43
CA GLN A 135 2.79 11.39 -0.03
C GLN A 135 2.62 10.20 0.94
N GLY A 136 1.84 9.18 0.60
CA GLY A 136 1.75 7.95 1.38
C GLY A 136 3.10 7.21 1.47
N PHE A 137 3.88 7.18 0.39
CA PHE A 137 5.26 6.66 0.41
C PHE A 137 6.13 7.47 1.39
N GLN A 138 6.05 8.80 1.28
CA GLN A 138 6.79 9.71 2.14
C GLN A 138 6.41 9.51 3.61
N GLN A 139 5.12 9.42 3.92
CA GLN A 139 4.59 9.18 5.26
C GLN A 139 5.14 7.88 5.86
N LEU A 140 5.10 6.77 5.11
CA LEU A 140 5.66 5.49 5.56
C LEU A 140 7.16 5.58 5.86
N SER A 141 7.91 6.34 5.06
CA SER A 141 9.35 6.57 5.33
C SER A 141 9.57 7.37 6.62
N VAL A 142 8.76 8.41 6.87
CA VAL A 142 8.84 9.25 8.08
C VAL A 142 8.49 8.45 9.32
N LEU A 143 7.40 7.67 9.28
CA LEU A 143 6.96 6.83 10.38
C LEU A 143 8.03 5.78 10.75
N THR A 144 8.58 5.10 9.75
CA THR A 144 9.61 4.06 9.96
C THR A 144 10.92 4.65 10.47
N ALA A 145 11.37 5.79 9.92
CA ALA A 145 12.59 6.45 10.37
C ALA A 145 12.42 7.17 11.73
N ASN A 146 11.17 7.49 12.09
CA ASN A 146 10.80 8.47 13.12
C ASN A 146 11.52 9.83 12.90
N LYS A 147 11.66 10.23 11.64
CA LYS A 147 12.34 11.46 11.21
C LYS A 147 12.00 11.78 9.76
N ASN A 148 11.82 13.05 9.42
CA ASN A 148 11.76 13.48 8.04
C ASN A 148 13.15 13.45 7.40
N LEU A 149 13.34 12.55 6.43
CA LEU A 149 14.59 12.32 5.70
C LEU A 149 14.45 12.60 4.19
N LEU A 150 13.39 13.30 3.80
CA LEU A 150 13.16 13.62 2.40
C LEU A 150 14.11 14.70 1.91
N THR A 151 14.39 14.67 0.62
CA THR A 151 15.21 15.66 -0.08
C THR A 151 14.47 16.21 -1.27
N LEU A 152 14.66 17.50 -1.56
CA LEU A 152 14.12 18.11 -2.77
C LEU A 152 14.67 17.43 -4.03
N THR A 153 13.76 17.16 -4.96
CA THR A 153 14.03 16.62 -6.30
C THR A 153 13.23 17.38 -7.35
N ASP A 154 13.76 17.44 -8.58
CA ASP A 154 13.07 18.06 -9.71
C ASP A 154 12.18 17.07 -10.46
N THR A 155 11.07 16.69 -9.82
CA THR A 155 10.19 15.60 -10.26
C THR A 155 8.72 16.02 -10.28
N LYS A 156 8.48 17.32 -10.49
CA LYS A 156 7.13 17.89 -10.60
C LYS A 156 6.61 17.73 -12.03
N ALA A 157 5.76 16.72 -12.24
CA ALA A 157 5.11 16.44 -13.52
C ALA A 157 6.08 15.94 -14.61
N VAL A 158 6.74 14.82 -14.32
CA VAL A 158 7.57 14.08 -15.29
C VAL A 158 7.13 12.62 -15.33
N ALA A 159 7.19 11.99 -16.50
CA ALA A 159 6.98 10.55 -16.65
C ALA A 159 8.35 9.87 -16.75
N LEU A 160 8.60 8.85 -15.92
CA LEU A 160 9.89 8.19 -15.81
C LEU A 160 9.75 6.67 -16.02
N PRO A 161 10.81 5.98 -16.50
CA PRO A 161 10.91 4.54 -16.35
C PRO A 161 11.26 4.22 -14.90
N LEU A 162 11.51 2.96 -14.55
CA LEU A 162 11.97 2.52 -13.24
C LEU A 162 13.32 1.84 -13.39
N THR A 163 14.34 2.34 -12.69
CA THR A 163 15.61 1.62 -12.57
C THR A 163 15.40 0.48 -11.58
N LEU A 164 15.08 -0.71 -12.10
CA LEU A 164 14.80 -1.90 -11.29
C LEU A 164 16.08 -2.40 -10.59
N THR A 165 15.97 -2.70 -9.30
CA THR A 165 17.05 -3.32 -8.53
C THR A 165 17.01 -4.85 -8.68
N PRO A 166 18.13 -5.56 -8.45
CA PRO A 166 18.17 -7.04 -8.40
C PRO A 166 17.45 -7.64 -7.18
N ALA A 167 16.24 -7.19 -6.85
CA ALA A 167 15.43 -7.70 -5.76
C ALA A 167 14.82 -9.07 -6.13
N GLN A 168 15.64 -10.12 -6.15
CA GLN A 168 15.32 -11.51 -6.57
C GLN A 168 14.19 -12.22 -5.79
N SER A 169 13.43 -11.49 -4.97
CA SER A 169 12.34 -12.01 -4.14
C SER A 169 11.29 -10.94 -3.85
N SER A 170 11.12 -9.94 -4.73
CA SER A 170 10.06 -8.95 -4.52
C SER A 170 8.71 -9.66 -4.47
N ARG A 171 7.82 -9.25 -3.56
CA ARG A 171 6.42 -9.71 -3.58
C ARG A 171 5.65 -8.94 -4.64
N LEU A 172 5.84 -7.62 -4.69
CA LEU A 172 5.13 -6.71 -5.60
C LEU A 172 5.27 -7.10 -7.07
N PHE A 173 6.50 -7.24 -7.57
CA PHE A 173 6.74 -7.50 -8.99
C PHE A 173 6.73 -8.98 -9.36
N ARG A 174 6.46 -9.89 -8.42
CA ARG A 174 6.53 -11.34 -8.66
C ARG A 174 5.54 -11.82 -9.72
N SER A 175 4.33 -11.26 -9.71
CA SER A 175 3.23 -11.64 -10.59
C SER A 175 3.13 -10.76 -11.85
N PHE A 176 4.04 -9.80 -12.02
CA PHE A 176 3.98 -8.90 -13.17
C PHE A 176 4.46 -9.64 -14.43
N PRO A 177 3.77 -9.48 -15.57
CA PRO A 177 4.22 -9.99 -16.86
C PRO A 177 5.62 -9.46 -17.19
N LYS A 178 6.45 -10.29 -17.82
CA LYS A 178 7.85 -9.92 -18.14
C LYS A 178 7.92 -8.73 -19.09
N ASP A 179 7.02 -8.66 -20.06
CA ASP A 179 6.87 -7.53 -21.00
C ASP A 179 6.48 -6.24 -20.27
N LEU A 180 5.62 -6.33 -19.25
CA LEU A 180 5.27 -5.18 -18.42
C LEU A 180 6.45 -4.71 -17.56
N LEU A 181 7.21 -5.63 -16.97
CA LEU A 181 8.43 -5.28 -16.21
C LEU A 181 9.49 -4.64 -17.10
N GLN A 182 9.63 -5.12 -18.34
CA GLN A 182 10.49 -4.51 -19.34
C GLN A 182 10.00 -3.09 -19.70
N SER A 183 8.71 -2.92 -19.97
CA SER A 183 8.11 -1.60 -20.24
C SER A 183 8.32 -0.64 -19.08
N LEU A 184 8.16 -1.11 -17.84
CA LEU A 184 8.45 -0.31 -16.64
C LEU A 184 9.92 0.09 -16.56
N ALA A 185 10.86 -0.72 -17.06
CA ALA A 185 12.28 -0.42 -17.01
C ALA A 185 12.77 0.49 -18.16
N GLU A 186 12.07 0.49 -19.30
CA GLU A 186 12.53 1.12 -20.54
C GLU A 186 11.68 2.33 -20.98
N GLU A 187 10.39 2.36 -20.63
CA GLU A 187 9.45 3.38 -21.08
C GLU A 187 9.11 4.40 -19.98
N ASN A 188 8.90 5.66 -20.38
CA ASN A 188 8.46 6.73 -19.47
C ASN A 188 6.97 6.59 -19.11
N ILE A 189 6.63 5.57 -18.29
CA ILE A 189 5.24 5.19 -17.99
C ILE A 189 4.84 5.38 -16.52
N THR A 190 5.74 5.86 -15.66
CA THR A 190 5.41 6.16 -14.26
C THR A 190 5.25 7.66 -14.02
N SER A 191 4.05 8.06 -13.63
CA SER A 191 3.67 9.47 -13.42
C SER A 191 4.27 10.02 -12.11
N ASN A 192 5.21 10.95 -12.18
CA ASN A 192 5.83 11.60 -11.01
C ASN A 192 5.33 13.03 -10.83
N PHE A 193 4.72 13.30 -9.66
CA PHE A 193 4.13 14.60 -9.31
C PHE A 193 4.51 15.02 -7.88
N HIS A 194 5.79 14.91 -7.53
CA HIS A 194 6.30 15.18 -6.17
C HIS A 194 7.51 16.12 -6.19
N LYS A 195 7.66 16.90 -5.12
CA LYS A 195 8.81 17.81 -4.91
C LYS A 195 9.90 17.21 -4.00
N TRP A 196 9.54 16.15 -3.28
CA TRP A 196 10.31 15.56 -2.21
C TRP A 196 10.41 14.06 -2.44
N SER A 197 11.60 13.51 -2.28
CA SER A 197 11.83 12.07 -2.39
C SER A 197 12.76 11.58 -1.30
N LEU A 198 12.72 10.28 -1.01
CA LEU A 198 13.71 9.63 -0.17
C LEU A 198 14.94 9.29 -1.01
N SER A 199 16.02 10.05 -0.87
CA SER A 199 17.27 9.77 -1.58
C SER A 199 17.89 8.44 -1.15
N MET A 200 18.57 7.76 -2.08
CA MET A 200 19.33 6.54 -1.77
C MET A 200 20.41 6.78 -0.71
N GLN A 201 20.97 7.99 -0.66
CA GLN A 201 21.94 8.40 0.37
C GLN A 201 21.30 8.44 1.77
N ASN A 202 20.12 9.08 1.91
CA ASN A 202 19.46 9.18 3.22
C ASN A 202 18.90 7.84 3.70
N TYR A 203 18.33 7.04 2.78
CA TYR A 203 17.97 5.66 3.05
C TYR A 203 19.18 4.86 3.55
N SER A 204 20.30 4.91 2.82
CA SER A 204 21.48 4.10 3.14
C SER A 204 22.13 4.44 4.48
N ARG A 205 22.00 5.70 4.92
CA ARG A 205 22.51 6.18 6.21
C ARG A 205 21.56 5.94 7.38
N ASN A 206 20.33 5.49 7.12
CA ASN A 206 19.34 5.24 8.18
C ASN A 206 19.14 3.73 8.40
N ALA A 207 19.62 3.24 9.54
CA ALA A 207 19.53 1.81 9.87
C ALA A 207 18.09 1.28 10.00
N LYS A 208 17.12 2.13 10.42
CA LYS A 208 15.72 1.71 10.54
C LYS A 208 15.12 1.45 9.16
N LEU A 209 15.28 2.39 8.22
CA LEU A 209 14.79 2.25 6.86
C LEU A 209 15.45 1.06 6.15
N LYS A 210 16.78 0.91 6.24
CA LYS A 210 17.49 -0.23 5.63
C LYS A 210 17.03 -1.58 6.16
N ARG A 211 16.77 -1.68 7.47
CA ARG A 211 16.31 -2.93 8.08
C ARG A 211 14.84 -3.22 7.74
N PHE A 212 14.04 -2.19 7.52
CA PHE A 212 12.61 -2.33 7.33
C PHE A 212 12.23 -2.53 5.86
N TYR A 213 12.80 -1.73 4.95
CA TYR A 213 12.42 -1.69 3.54
C TYR A 213 13.50 -2.23 2.62
N LYS A 214 13.06 -3.07 1.68
CA LYS A 214 13.78 -3.48 0.48
C LYS A 214 13.43 -2.50 -0.64
N VAL A 215 14.44 -1.86 -1.21
CA VAL A 215 14.27 -1.02 -2.41
C VAL A 215 14.04 -1.93 -3.61
N LEU A 216 13.01 -1.64 -4.40
CA LEU A 216 12.67 -2.41 -5.60
C LEU A 216 13.04 -1.65 -6.87
N SER A 217 12.88 -0.34 -6.88
CA SER A 217 13.37 0.53 -7.95
C SER A 217 13.82 1.89 -7.44
N THR A 218 14.70 2.52 -8.23
CA THR A 218 15.13 3.90 -8.06
C THR A 218 14.84 4.73 -9.31
N ASN A 219 14.94 6.04 -9.16
CA ASN A 219 14.93 7.02 -10.24
C ASN A 219 15.96 8.13 -9.95
N ASN A 220 16.24 8.96 -10.95
CA ASN A 220 17.19 10.07 -10.84
C ASN A 220 16.58 11.33 -11.47
N ASP A 221 16.70 12.48 -10.79
CA ASP A 221 16.22 13.79 -11.27
C ASP A 221 17.28 14.58 -12.05
N GLY A 222 18.37 13.93 -12.46
CA GLY A 222 19.58 14.52 -13.03
C GLY A 222 20.63 14.91 -11.99
N LYS A 223 20.29 14.92 -10.69
CA LYS A 223 21.20 15.32 -9.59
C LYS A 223 21.25 14.32 -8.45
N LYS A 224 20.12 13.71 -8.12
CA LYS A 224 19.94 12.81 -6.97
C LYS A 224 19.23 11.56 -7.39
N GLU A 225 19.79 10.43 -7.00
CA GLU A 225 19.10 9.15 -7.03
C GLU A 225 18.15 9.04 -5.81
N PHE A 226 16.91 8.64 -6.08
CA PHE A 226 15.87 8.47 -5.07
C PHE A 226 15.12 7.15 -5.25
N ILE A 227 14.55 6.65 -4.16
CA ILE A 227 13.74 5.44 -4.16
C ILE A 227 12.39 5.74 -4.80
N SER A 228 12.03 4.98 -5.83
CA SER A 228 10.76 5.11 -6.53
C SER A 228 9.76 4.02 -6.16
N THR A 229 10.24 2.83 -5.75
CA THR A 229 9.40 1.74 -5.24
C THR A 229 10.13 0.97 -4.14
N MET A 230 9.42 0.66 -3.04
CA MET A 230 9.94 -0.19 -1.96
C MET A 230 8.85 -1.08 -1.36
N GLU A 231 9.27 -2.19 -0.76
CA GLU A 231 8.42 -3.06 0.04
C GLU A 231 9.11 -3.40 1.36
N ALA A 232 8.35 -3.60 2.44
CA ALA A 232 8.94 -4.01 3.71
C ALA A 232 9.41 -5.47 3.64
N TYR A 233 10.53 -5.80 4.31
CA TYR A 233 11.04 -7.17 4.32
C TYR A 233 10.06 -8.14 4.96
N ARG A 234 9.55 -7.79 6.15
CA ARG A 234 8.68 -8.64 6.98
C ARG A 234 7.20 -8.30 6.89
N TYR A 235 6.86 -7.01 6.89
CA TYR A 235 5.47 -6.54 6.89
C TYR A 235 4.92 -6.43 5.46
N PRO A 236 3.62 -6.59 5.23
CA PRO A 236 2.98 -6.38 3.94
C PRO A 236 2.77 -4.89 3.64
N PHE A 237 3.83 -4.10 3.79
CA PHE A 237 3.82 -2.66 3.53
C PHE A 237 4.53 -2.38 2.22
N TYR A 238 3.86 -1.64 1.34
CA TYR A 238 4.29 -1.36 -0.02
C TYR A 238 4.22 0.14 -0.26
N ALA A 239 5.16 0.67 -1.04
CA ALA A 239 5.16 2.08 -1.33
C ALA A 239 5.72 2.37 -2.72
N VAL A 240 5.04 3.26 -3.45
CA VAL A 240 5.45 3.82 -4.73
C VAL A 240 5.50 5.33 -4.62
N GLN A 241 6.60 5.94 -5.06
CA GLN A 241 6.74 7.41 -5.06
C GLN A 241 5.98 8.05 -6.24
N TRP A 242 5.76 7.27 -7.30
CA TRP A 242 4.99 7.61 -8.49
C TRP A 242 3.51 7.25 -8.32
N HIS A 243 2.66 7.71 -9.25
CA HIS A 243 1.21 7.62 -9.19
C HIS A 243 0.65 6.60 -10.20
N PRO A 244 0.49 5.32 -9.85
CA PRO A 244 -0.11 4.33 -10.74
C PRO A 244 -1.56 4.66 -11.09
N GLU A 245 -2.31 5.30 -10.18
CA GLU A 245 -3.74 5.58 -10.35
C GLU A 245 -4.05 6.61 -11.43
N LYS A 246 -3.08 7.46 -11.81
CA LYS A 246 -3.34 8.60 -12.70
C LYS A 246 -3.59 8.18 -14.13
N SER A 247 -2.81 7.24 -14.65
CA SER A 247 -2.80 6.88 -16.07
C SER A 247 -4.17 6.51 -16.67
N PRO A 248 -5.05 5.78 -15.98
CA PRO A 248 -6.40 5.53 -16.52
C PRO A 248 -7.48 6.53 -16.08
N PHE A 249 -7.23 7.41 -15.11
CA PHE A 249 -8.30 8.13 -14.41
C PHE A 249 -8.16 9.66 -14.33
N GLU A 250 -6.97 10.23 -14.53
CA GLU A 250 -6.72 11.66 -14.40
C GLU A 250 -6.17 12.26 -15.69
N TRP A 251 -6.72 13.39 -16.14
CA TRP A 251 -6.51 13.90 -17.51
C TRP A 251 -5.89 15.30 -17.58
N ILE A 252 -5.25 15.75 -16.50
CA ILE A 252 -4.61 17.07 -16.50
C ILE A 252 -3.50 17.12 -17.56
N ASP A 253 -3.54 18.17 -18.39
CA ASP A 253 -2.53 18.40 -19.43
C ASP A 253 -1.20 18.85 -18.80
N LYS A 254 -0.35 17.86 -18.48
CA LYS A 254 0.99 18.05 -17.95
C LYS A 254 1.94 17.00 -18.51
N PRO A 255 3.24 17.31 -18.73
CA PRO A 255 4.21 16.39 -19.33
C PRO A 255 4.36 15.04 -18.59
N GLY A 256 4.13 15.02 -17.28
CA GLY A 256 4.19 13.80 -16.48
C GLY A 256 2.95 12.92 -16.53
N MET A 257 1.90 13.33 -17.25
CA MET A 257 0.70 12.54 -17.42
C MET A 257 0.83 11.62 -18.64
N THR A 258 0.79 10.30 -18.40
CA THR A 258 0.93 9.29 -19.45
C THR A 258 -0.26 8.33 -19.45
N HIS A 259 -0.76 8.07 -20.66
CA HIS A 259 -1.96 7.27 -20.93
C HIS A 259 -1.69 6.08 -21.84
N SER A 260 -0.42 5.67 -21.99
CA SER A 260 -0.08 4.51 -22.80
C SER A 260 -0.76 3.25 -22.25
N THR A 261 -1.00 2.27 -23.11
CA THR A 261 -1.58 0.98 -22.70
C THR A 261 -0.68 0.26 -21.68
N THR A 262 0.64 0.43 -21.75
CA THR A 262 1.61 -0.09 -20.78
C THR A 262 1.49 0.60 -19.42
N ALA A 263 1.29 1.92 -19.38
CA ALA A 263 1.03 2.67 -18.14
C ALA A 263 -0.30 2.24 -17.48
N ILE A 264 -1.35 2.04 -18.28
CA ILE A 264 -2.64 1.53 -17.80
C ILE A 264 -2.51 0.09 -17.26
N LYS A 265 -1.72 -0.77 -17.92
CA LYS A 265 -1.40 -2.11 -17.39
C LYS A 265 -0.65 -2.01 -16.06
N ALA A 266 0.33 -1.11 -15.93
CA ALA A 266 1.06 -0.91 -14.67
C ALA A 266 0.11 -0.50 -13.52
N CYS A 267 -0.87 0.37 -13.81
CA CYS A 267 -1.95 0.68 -12.87
C CYS A 267 -2.67 -0.59 -12.41
N PHE A 268 -3.19 -1.39 -13.35
CA PHE A 268 -3.94 -2.60 -13.02
C PHE A 268 -3.12 -3.63 -12.23
N TYR A 269 -1.87 -3.88 -12.61
CA TYR A 269 -1.06 -4.90 -11.92
C TYR A 269 -0.63 -4.46 -10.52
N THR A 270 -0.41 -3.16 -10.29
CA THR A 270 -0.15 -2.66 -8.93
C THR A 270 -1.39 -2.75 -8.04
N SER A 271 -2.59 -2.39 -8.54
CA SER A 271 -3.81 -2.52 -7.75
C SER A 271 -4.21 -3.97 -7.53
N SER A 272 -4.13 -4.81 -8.57
CA SER A 272 -4.40 -6.25 -8.48
C SER A 272 -3.51 -6.93 -7.44
N PHE A 273 -2.21 -6.59 -7.42
CA PHE A 273 -1.31 -7.06 -6.37
C PHE A 273 -1.80 -6.62 -4.99
N PHE A 274 -2.06 -5.33 -4.76
CA PHE A 274 -2.43 -4.85 -3.44
C PHE A 274 -3.78 -5.42 -2.95
N VAL A 275 -4.76 -5.54 -3.84
CA VAL A 275 -6.03 -6.20 -3.53
C VAL A 275 -5.80 -7.67 -3.17
N SER A 276 -4.90 -8.38 -3.86
CA SER A 276 -4.56 -9.77 -3.50
C SER A 276 -3.90 -9.91 -2.12
N GLU A 277 -3.20 -8.87 -1.65
CA GLU A 277 -2.66 -8.83 -0.28
C GLU A 277 -3.79 -8.64 0.75
N ALA A 278 -4.78 -7.80 0.44
CA ALA A 278 -5.93 -7.56 1.31
C ALA A 278 -6.82 -8.81 1.46
N MET A 279 -6.83 -9.71 0.47
CA MET A 279 -7.56 -10.99 0.55
C MET A 279 -7.01 -11.96 1.62
N LYS A 280 -5.86 -11.67 2.25
CA LYS A 280 -5.14 -12.59 3.15
C LYS A 280 -5.49 -12.44 4.63
N ASN A 281 -6.41 -11.54 4.98
CA ASN A 281 -7.02 -11.48 6.31
C ASN A 281 -8.54 -11.61 6.26
N HIS A 282 -9.11 -11.82 7.44
CA HIS A 282 -10.53 -12.08 7.67
C HIS A 282 -11.20 -10.98 8.49
N HIS A 283 -10.64 -9.76 8.47
CA HIS A 283 -11.32 -8.59 9.02
C HIS A 283 -12.65 -8.39 8.28
N GLN A 284 -13.67 -8.01 9.02
CA GLN A 284 -15.01 -7.80 8.49
C GLN A 284 -15.79 -6.91 9.44
N PHE A 285 -16.75 -6.17 8.89
CA PHE A 285 -17.71 -5.41 9.70
C PHE A 285 -18.54 -6.33 10.59
N SER A 286 -19.04 -5.78 11.71
CA SER A 286 -19.85 -6.56 12.65
C SER A 286 -21.20 -6.98 12.04
N SER A 287 -21.70 -6.21 11.07
CA SER A 287 -22.93 -6.51 10.35
C SER A 287 -22.89 -5.98 8.90
N PRO A 288 -23.72 -6.56 8.00
CA PRO A 288 -23.87 -6.03 6.64
C PRO A 288 -24.37 -4.58 6.59
N VAL A 289 -25.14 -4.13 7.58
CA VAL A 289 -25.67 -2.76 7.65
C VAL A 289 -24.56 -1.76 7.95
N GLU A 290 -23.67 -2.08 8.90
CA GLU A 290 -22.49 -1.25 9.17
C GLU A 290 -21.55 -1.19 7.97
N GLU A 291 -21.35 -2.32 7.28
CA GLU A 291 -20.57 -2.37 6.05
C GLU A 291 -21.21 -1.45 4.99
N GLU A 292 -22.50 -1.62 4.72
CA GLU A 292 -23.22 -0.82 3.73
C GLU A 292 -23.07 0.67 3.99
N GLN A 293 -23.22 1.12 5.24
CA GLN A 293 -23.11 2.54 5.62
C GLN A 293 -21.68 3.09 5.54
N ALA A 294 -20.65 2.24 5.74
CA ALA A 294 -19.26 2.65 5.69
C ALA A 294 -18.70 2.80 4.27
N LEU A 295 -19.32 2.14 3.28
CA LEU A 295 -18.79 2.09 1.92
C LEU A 295 -18.82 3.45 1.21
N ILE A 296 -17.87 3.62 0.27
CA ILE A 296 -17.76 4.81 -0.58
C ILE A 296 -19.02 5.05 -1.42
N TYR A 297 -19.86 4.04 -1.63
CA TYR A 297 -21.11 4.11 -2.39
C TYR A 297 -22.15 5.09 -1.80
N ASN A 298 -22.03 5.44 -0.53
CA ASN A 298 -22.88 6.45 0.11
C ASN A 298 -22.45 7.89 -0.18
N PHE A 299 -21.34 8.08 -0.91
CA PHE A 299 -20.76 9.39 -1.17
C PHE A 299 -20.79 9.67 -2.67
N SER A 300 -21.05 10.92 -3.04
CA SER A 300 -21.02 11.36 -4.43
C SER A 300 -19.79 12.21 -4.69
N PRO A 301 -18.96 11.89 -5.71
CA PRO A 301 -17.81 12.71 -6.02
C PRO A 301 -18.24 14.02 -6.70
N VAL A 302 -17.50 15.08 -6.44
CA VAL A 302 -17.68 16.39 -7.07
C VAL A 302 -16.72 16.51 -8.24
N TYR A 303 -17.26 16.85 -9.41
CA TYR A 303 -16.46 17.18 -10.59
C TYR A 303 -15.68 18.48 -10.38
N ARG A 304 -14.38 18.45 -10.67
CA ARG A 304 -13.42 19.55 -10.45
C ARG A 304 -12.98 20.26 -11.72
N GLY A 305 -13.35 19.75 -12.89
CA GLY A 305 -12.89 20.26 -14.19
C GLY A 305 -11.85 19.36 -14.84
N ILE A 306 -11.83 19.36 -16.18
CA ILE A 306 -10.84 18.60 -16.98
C ILE A 306 -9.39 19.08 -16.79
N HIS A 307 -9.19 20.31 -16.31
CA HIS A 307 -7.86 20.86 -16.05
C HIS A 307 -7.42 20.72 -14.59
N ALA A 308 -8.26 20.13 -13.73
CA ALA A 308 -7.92 19.90 -12.33
C ALA A 308 -6.91 18.74 -12.21
N ILE A 309 -6.05 18.79 -11.18
CA ILE A 309 -5.09 17.71 -10.87
C ILE A 309 -5.82 16.39 -10.62
N PHE A 310 -7.01 16.48 -10.04
CA PHE A 310 -7.95 15.39 -9.85
C PHE A 310 -9.28 15.80 -10.48
N VAL A 311 -9.76 15.04 -11.45
CA VAL A 311 -11.00 15.33 -12.22
C VAL A 311 -12.22 15.26 -11.31
N GLN A 312 -12.17 14.40 -10.29
CA GLN A 312 -13.22 14.18 -9.32
C GLN A 312 -12.64 13.99 -7.92
N ASN A 313 -13.24 14.64 -6.93
CA ASN A 313 -12.92 14.44 -5.51
C ASN A 313 -14.18 14.04 -4.74
N TYR A 314 -14.03 13.06 -3.84
CA TYR A 314 -14.97 12.87 -2.74
C TYR A 314 -14.58 13.80 -1.60
N TYR A 315 -15.57 14.35 -0.92
CA TYR A 315 -15.39 15.31 0.16
C TYR A 315 -16.12 14.85 1.42
N PHE A 316 -15.53 15.12 2.58
CA PHE A 316 -16.01 14.61 3.87
C PHE A 316 -15.78 15.64 4.98
N ASP A 317 -16.74 15.76 5.89
CA ASP A 317 -16.57 16.51 7.14
C ASP A 317 -15.58 15.86 8.12
#